data_AF-A0A938FYC8-F1
#
_entry.id   AF-A0A938FYC8-F1
#
_cell.length_a   1.000
_cell.length_b   1.000
_cell.length_c   1.000
_cell.angle_alpha   90.00
_cell.angle_beta   90.00
_cell.angle_gamma   90.00
#
_symmetry.space_group_name_H-M   'P 1'
#
loop_
_entity.id
_entity.type
_entity.pdbx_description
1 polymer ?
#
loop_
_entity_poly.entity_id
_entity_poly.type
_entity_poly.pdbx_seq_one_letter_code
_entity_poly.pdbx_strand_id
1 'polypeptide(L)'
;MTDWNPLDPEAANVFYDLSSWSSDQQAELTALLANADIAHAWVESELVVSEEFEDVVDRIFERLEKELGIGSTAVAGGVGDGDEVTEYELDDYSMAERREITERLVAARITHRWIDDTLVVPTAAEDMVEDILDEYDDVELDDDSV
;
A
#
# COMPACT_ATOMS: atom_id res chain seq x y z
N MET A 1 9.09 -2.30 -19.74
CA MET A 1 8.02 -3.14 -19.17
C MET A 1 8.46 -3.35 -17.75
N THR A 2 7.93 -2.51 -16.84
CA THR A 2 8.39 -2.41 -15.46
C THR A 2 8.11 -3.75 -14.79
N ASP A 3 9.15 -4.40 -14.27
CA ASP A 3 9.09 -5.68 -13.54
C ASP A 3 8.56 -5.46 -12.10
N TRP A 4 7.77 -4.40 -11.90
CA TRP A 4 7.20 -4.06 -10.60
C TRP A 4 6.10 -5.06 -10.26
N ASN A 5 6.27 -5.73 -9.12
CA ASN A 5 5.34 -6.71 -8.61
C ASN A 5 4.81 -6.21 -7.26
N PRO A 6 3.49 -5.95 -7.12
CA PRO A 6 2.91 -5.45 -5.88
C PRO A 6 2.94 -6.45 -4.72
N LEU A 7 3.33 -7.70 -4.98
CA LEU A 7 3.55 -8.73 -3.96
C LEU A 7 5.04 -8.91 -3.64
N ASP A 8 5.90 -8.08 -4.20
CA ASP A 8 7.33 -8.13 -3.93
C ASP A 8 7.64 -7.32 -2.66
N PRO A 9 8.19 -7.95 -1.61
CA PRO A 9 8.53 -7.25 -0.38
C PRO A 9 9.71 -6.29 -0.55
N GLU A 10 10.51 -6.41 -1.63
CA GLU A 10 11.55 -5.43 -1.93
C GLU A 10 10.98 -4.24 -2.74
N ALA A 11 9.73 -4.30 -3.19
CA ALA A 11 9.04 -3.20 -3.87
C ALA A 11 8.25 -2.34 -2.87
N ALA A 12 8.57 -1.05 -2.83
CA ALA A 12 7.79 -0.07 -2.07
C ALA A 12 6.46 0.21 -2.79
N ASN A 13 5.34 -0.12 -2.14
CA ASN A 13 4.01 -0.06 -2.73
C ASN A 13 3.13 0.95 -1.98
N VAL A 14 2.45 1.81 -2.72
CA VAL A 14 1.49 2.76 -2.15
C VAL A 14 0.08 2.35 -2.57
N PHE A 15 -0.80 2.21 -1.58
CA PHE A 15 -2.20 1.85 -1.77
C PHE A 15 -3.05 3.10 -1.57
N TYR A 16 -3.89 3.40 -2.56
CA TYR A 16 -4.86 4.49 -2.48
C TYR A 16 -6.26 3.91 -2.41
N ASP A 17 -6.96 4.18 -1.31
CA ASP A 17 -8.39 3.86 -1.22
C ASP A 17 -9.18 4.78 -2.15
N LEU A 18 -9.85 4.18 -3.13
CA LEU A 18 -10.74 4.87 -4.07
C LEU A 18 -12.17 4.34 -3.96
N SER A 19 -12.50 3.69 -2.83
CA SER A 19 -13.86 3.19 -2.55
C SER A 19 -14.92 4.30 -2.53
N SER A 20 -14.50 5.53 -2.21
CA SER A 20 -15.36 6.72 -2.20
C SER A 20 -15.60 7.34 -3.59
N TRP A 21 -14.81 6.94 -4.60
CA TRP A 21 -14.88 7.44 -5.98
C TRP A 21 -15.84 6.60 -6.83
N SER A 22 -16.45 7.21 -7.85
CA SER A 22 -17.26 6.46 -8.82
C SER A 22 -16.39 5.75 -9.85
N SER A 23 -16.95 4.72 -10.50
CA SER A 23 -16.25 3.96 -11.54
C SER A 23 -15.79 4.83 -12.72
N ASP A 24 -16.52 5.89 -13.06
CA ASP A 24 -16.10 6.86 -14.08
C ASP A 24 -14.83 7.63 -13.64
N GLN A 25 -14.74 8.00 -12.36
CA GLN A 25 -13.60 8.73 -11.81
C GLN A 25 -12.36 7.83 -11.71
N GLN A 26 -12.54 6.58 -11.29
CA GLN A 26 -11.49 5.55 -11.30
C GLN A 26 -10.97 5.27 -12.71
N ALA A 27 -11.86 5.25 -13.72
CA ALA A 27 -11.48 5.07 -15.12
C ALA A 27 -10.69 6.26 -15.68
N GLU A 28 -11.08 7.50 -15.35
CA GLU A 28 -10.34 8.72 -15.71
C GLU A 28 -8.94 8.71 -15.08
N LEU A 29 -8.83 8.38 -13.79
CA LEU A 29 -7.53 8.23 -13.11
C LEU A 29 -6.65 7.18 -13.81
N THR A 30 -7.21 6.00 -14.08
CA THR A 30 -6.50 4.91 -14.79
C THR A 30 -5.97 5.38 -16.14
N ALA A 31 -6.77 6.14 -16.89
CA ALA A 31 -6.35 6.68 -18.18
C ALA A 31 -5.19 7.68 -18.04
N LEU A 32 -5.20 8.51 -17.00
CA LEU A 32 -4.12 9.45 -16.72
C LEU A 32 -2.82 8.73 -16.31
N LEU A 33 -2.90 7.70 -15.47
CA LEU A 33 -1.76 6.87 -15.06
C LEU A 33 -1.15 6.15 -16.25
N ALA A 34 -1.98 5.52 -17.09
CA ALA A 34 -1.52 4.86 -18.31
C ALA A 34 -0.89 5.85 -19.30
N ASN A 35 -1.44 7.05 -19.42
CA ASN A 35 -0.85 8.11 -20.26
C ASN A 35 0.49 8.62 -19.71
N ALA A 36 0.69 8.56 -18.39
CA ALA A 36 1.95 8.90 -17.73
C ALA A 36 2.97 7.75 -17.69
N ASP A 37 2.64 6.58 -18.29
CA ASP A 37 3.46 5.34 -18.25
C ASP A 37 3.74 4.85 -16.82
N ILE A 38 2.80 5.07 -15.89
CA ILE A 38 2.93 4.68 -14.49
C ILE A 38 2.49 3.23 -14.31
N ALA A 39 3.39 2.41 -13.76
CA ALA A 39 3.07 1.06 -13.34
C ALA A 39 2.07 1.09 -12.18
N HIS A 40 0.89 0.52 -12.40
CA HIS A 40 -0.18 0.47 -11.41
C HIS A 40 -0.92 -0.86 -11.48
N ALA A 41 -1.51 -1.27 -10.36
CA ALA A 41 -2.38 -2.42 -10.24
C ALA A 41 -3.68 -2.02 -9.54
N TRP A 42 -4.78 -2.69 -9.89
CA TRP A 42 -6.07 -2.50 -9.24
C TRP A 42 -6.39 -3.72 -8.38
N VAL A 43 -6.63 -3.49 -7.08
CA VAL A 43 -7.10 -4.51 -6.13
C VAL A 43 -8.51 -4.11 -5.71
N GLU A 44 -9.52 -4.76 -6.32
CA GLU A 44 -10.95 -4.47 -6.15
C GLU A 44 -11.37 -3.04 -6.50
N SER A 45 -11.14 -2.07 -5.60
CA SER A 45 -11.45 -0.64 -5.78
C SER A 45 -10.32 0.25 -5.28
N GLU A 46 -9.13 -0.32 -5.08
CA GLU A 46 -7.95 0.37 -4.60
C GLU A 46 -6.86 0.32 -5.66
N LEU A 47 -6.17 1.43 -5.77
CA LEU A 47 -5.08 1.59 -6.73
C LEU A 47 -3.76 1.38 -5.98
N VAL A 48 -2.97 0.43 -6.48
CA VAL A 48 -1.62 0.14 -6.00
C VAL A 48 -0.63 0.70 -7.02
N VAL A 49 0.36 1.45 -6.56
CA VAL A 49 1.44 2.02 -7.40
C VAL A 49 2.78 1.85 -6.70
N SER A 50 3.88 1.94 -7.47
CA SER A 50 5.22 2.04 -6.88
C SER A 50 5.40 3.41 -6.22
N GLU A 51 6.05 3.44 -5.06
CA GLU A 51 6.41 4.69 -4.34
C GLU A 51 7.16 5.68 -5.24
N GLU A 52 8.00 5.19 -6.15
CA GLU A 52 8.74 6.05 -7.08
C GLU A 52 7.82 6.96 -7.93
N PHE A 53 6.56 6.56 -8.09
CA PHE A 53 5.53 7.29 -8.81
C PHE A 53 4.51 7.98 -7.88
N GLU A 54 4.56 7.80 -6.56
CA GLU A 54 3.67 8.44 -5.57
C GLU A 54 3.57 9.95 -5.83
N ASP A 55 4.72 10.63 -5.90
CA ASP A 55 4.85 12.07 -6.19
C ASP A 55 4.12 12.54 -7.47
N VAL A 56 4.06 11.66 -8.47
CA VAL A 56 3.39 11.91 -9.76
C VAL A 56 1.91 11.59 -9.65
N VAL A 57 1.58 10.49 -8.98
CA VAL A 57 0.22 10.01 -8.73
C VAL A 57 -0.55 11.00 -7.86
N ASP A 58 0.04 11.51 -6.79
CA ASP A 58 -0.49 12.57 -5.94
C ASP A 58 -0.82 13.83 -6.75
N ARG A 59 0.09 14.28 -7.63
CA ARG A 59 -0.19 15.43 -8.50
C ARG A 59 -1.32 15.17 -9.49
N ILE A 60 -1.47 13.93 -9.95
CA ILE A 60 -2.60 13.52 -10.79
C ILE A 60 -3.89 13.54 -9.98
N PHE A 61 -3.87 13.05 -8.74
CA PHE A 61 -4.99 13.11 -7.80
C PHE A 61 -5.41 14.55 -7.53
N GLU A 62 -4.52 15.42 -7.05
CA GLU A 62 -4.83 16.83 -6.78
C GLU A 62 -5.45 17.53 -7.99
N ARG A 63 -4.96 17.22 -9.20
CA ARG A 63 -5.52 17.75 -10.44
C ARG A 63 -6.94 17.24 -10.67
N LEU A 64 -7.13 15.93 -10.59
CA LEU A 64 -8.37 15.25 -10.90
C LEU A 64 -9.46 15.60 -9.86
N GLU A 65 -9.09 15.66 -8.59
CA GLU A 65 -9.91 16.14 -7.48
C GLU A 65 -10.41 17.56 -7.73
N LYS A 66 -9.52 18.46 -8.14
CA LYS A 66 -9.87 19.84 -8.49
C LYS A 66 -10.75 19.95 -9.72
N GLU A 67 -10.57 19.09 -10.71
CA GLU A 67 -11.35 19.07 -11.95
C GLU A 67 -12.76 18.51 -11.74
N LEU A 68 -12.86 17.44 -10.92
CA LEU A 68 -14.12 16.75 -10.61
C LEU A 68 -14.86 17.38 -9.42
N GLY A 69 -14.20 18.23 -8.63
CA GLY A 69 -14.77 18.86 -7.44
C GLY A 69 -15.01 17.90 -6.27
N ILE A 70 -14.33 16.75 -6.26
CA ILE A 70 -14.26 15.82 -5.14
C ILE A 70 -13.13 16.30 -4.23
N GLY A 71 -13.42 16.69 -2.99
CA GLY A 71 -12.40 17.24 -2.10
C GLY A 71 -11.36 16.19 -1.68
N SER A 72 -10.17 16.64 -1.25
CA SER A 72 -8.98 15.86 -0.84
C SER A 72 -9.16 14.85 0.31
N THR A 73 -10.40 14.57 0.71
CA THR A 73 -10.74 13.59 1.73
C THR A 73 -10.96 12.18 1.15
N ALA A 74 -10.96 12.07 -0.18
CA ALA A 74 -11.45 10.89 -0.87
C ALA A 74 -10.36 9.86 -1.16
N VAL A 75 -9.08 10.25 -1.00
CA VAL A 75 -7.90 9.39 -1.16
C VAL A 75 -7.10 9.40 0.14
N ALA A 76 -7.14 8.30 0.88
CA ALA A 76 -6.23 8.06 1.99
C ALA A 76 -5.23 7.02 1.48
N GLY A 77 -4.10 7.51 0.98
CA GLY A 77 -3.01 6.66 0.51
C GLY A 77 -1.70 7.43 0.60
N GLY A 78 -0.65 6.74 1.05
CA GLY A 78 0.69 7.31 1.21
C GLY A 78 1.25 7.12 2.62
N VAL A 79 2.52 6.72 2.67
CA VAL A 79 3.40 6.81 3.86
C VAL A 79 4.29 8.04 3.64
N GLY A 80 3.67 9.16 3.28
CA GLY A 80 4.34 10.35 2.78
C GLY A 80 5.15 11.08 3.86
N ASP A 81 6.09 11.91 3.41
CA ASP A 81 6.97 12.76 4.24
C ASP A 81 6.14 13.87 4.93
N GLY A 82 5.39 13.50 5.96
CA GLY A 82 4.44 14.38 6.67
C GLY A 82 3.32 13.66 7.41
N ASP A 83 3.06 12.40 7.11
CA ASP A 83 2.11 11.57 7.86
C ASP A 83 2.80 10.94 9.08
N GLU A 84 2.04 10.63 10.13
CA GLU A 84 2.56 9.88 11.27
C GLU A 84 2.73 8.43 10.80
N VAL A 85 3.95 7.88 10.92
CA VAL A 85 4.29 6.54 10.44
C VAL A 85 4.87 5.71 11.56
N THR A 86 4.58 4.42 11.53
CA THR A 86 5.09 3.41 12.46
C THR A 86 6.02 2.47 11.70
N GLU A 87 7.19 2.22 12.28
CA GLU A 87 8.26 1.39 11.70
C GLU A 87 8.37 0.08 12.50
N TYR A 88 8.33 -1.05 11.81
CA TYR A 88 8.47 -2.39 12.37
C TYR A 88 9.76 -3.02 11.84
N GLU A 89 10.72 -3.26 12.71
CA GLU A 89 11.99 -3.93 12.38
C GLU A 89 11.72 -5.44 12.25
N LEU A 90 11.74 -5.96 11.02
CA LEU A 90 11.45 -7.37 10.71
C LEU A 90 12.71 -8.09 10.21
N ASP A 91 13.87 -7.79 10.81
CA ASP A 91 15.17 -8.37 10.45
C ASP A 91 15.23 -9.88 10.70
N ASP A 92 14.53 -10.36 11.73
CA ASP A 92 14.43 -11.79 12.07
C ASP A 92 13.59 -12.59 11.06
N TYR A 93 12.70 -11.92 10.31
CA TYR A 93 11.81 -12.55 9.32
C TYR A 93 12.56 -12.79 8.01
N SER A 94 12.44 -14.01 7.47
CA SER A 94 12.98 -14.35 6.15
C SER A 94 12.15 -13.76 5.00
N MET A 95 12.72 -13.74 3.80
CA MET A 95 12.05 -13.21 2.60
C MET A 95 10.72 -13.90 2.28
N ALA A 96 10.54 -15.17 2.65
CA ALA A 96 9.27 -15.88 2.48
C ALA A 96 8.20 -15.33 3.44
N GLU A 97 8.59 -15.03 4.66
CA GLU A 97 7.71 -14.54 5.72
C GLU A 97 7.34 -13.08 5.47
N ARG A 98 8.31 -12.24 5.09
CA ARG A 98 8.05 -10.85 4.66
C ARG A 98 7.12 -10.78 3.46
N ARG A 99 7.22 -11.74 2.53
CA ARG A 99 6.29 -11.85 1.41
C ARG A 99 4.89 -12.22 1.88
N GLU A 100 4.75 -13.16 2.81
CA GLU A 100 3.45 -13.54 3.36
C GLU A 100 2.82 -12.37 4.15
N ILE A 101 3.60 -11.68 4.96
CA ILE A 101 3.20 -10.43 5.65
C ILE A 101 2.75 -9.39 4.62
N THR A 102 3.51 -9.21 3.54
CA THR A 102 3.13 -8.30 2.43
C THR A 102 1.81 -8.72 1.80
N GLU A 103 1.58 -10.01 1.55
CA GLU A 103 0.31 -10.54 1.05
C GLU A 103 -0.86 -10.25 2.01
N ARG A 104 -0.63 -10.35 3.32
CA ARG A 104 -1.63 -10.01 4.36
C ARG A 104 -1.91 -8.51 4.40
N LEU A 105 -0.88 -7.67 4.34
CA LEU A 105 -1.02 -6.20 4.29
C LEU A 105 -1.77 -5.75 3.03
N VAL A 106 -1.45 -6.34 1.88
CA VAL A 106 -2.18 -6.13 0.62
C VAL A 106 -3.64 -6.55 0.78
N ALA A 107 -3.90 -7.71 1.40
CA ALA A 107 -5.26 -8.20 1.63
C ALA A 107 -6.05 -7.33 2.62
N ALA A 108 -5.39 -6.80 3.64
CA ALA A 108 -5.94 -5.89 4.63
C ALA A 108 -5.99 -4.44 4.14
N ARG A 109 -5.47 -4.16 2.94
CA ARG A 109 -5.50 -2.86 2.26
C ARG A 109 -4.74 -1.78 3.04
N ILE A 110 -3.62 -2.19 3.60
CA ILE A 110 -2.76 -1.33 4.40
C ILE A 110 -1.64 -0.80 3.52
N THR A 111 -1.53 0.53 3.47
CA THR A 111 -0.39 1.19 2.82
C THR A 111 0.88 0.82 3.59
N HIS A 112 1.87 0.28 2.91
CA HIS A 112 3.09 -0.19 3.57
C HIS A 112 4.31 -0.03 2.68
N ARG A 113 5.46 0.19 3.30
CA ARG A 113 6.74 0.38 2.62
C ARG A 113 7.80 -0.45 3.30
N TRP A 114 8.57 -1.16 2.52
CA TRP A 114 9.76 -1.84 3.02
C TRP A 114 11.02 -0.99 2.80
N ILE A 115 11.78 -0.78 3.86
CA ILE A 115 13.11 -0.19 3.84
C ILE A 115 14.09 -1.26 4.35
N ASP A 116 14.69 -1.99 3.40
CA ASP A 116 15.57 -3.14 3.68
C ASP A 116 14.83 -4.28 4.43
N ASP A 117 14.88 -4.28 5.75
CA ASP A 117 14.18 -5.20 6.64
C ASP A 117 13.11 -4.53 7.53
N THR A 118 12.93 -3.23 7.37
CA THR A 118 12.00 -2.44 8.17
C THR A 118 10.72 -2.17 7.39
N LEU A 119 9.59 -2.58 7.94
CA LEU A 119 8.25 -2.30 7.43
C LEU A 119 7.73 -0.98 8.00
N VAL A 120 7.48 0.00 7.13
CA VAL A 120 6.95 1.31 7.49
C VAL A 120 5.50 1.43 7.01
N VAL A 121 4.60 1.76 7.92
CA VAL A 121 3.16 1.87 7.68
C VAL A 121 2.65 3.17 8.29
N PRO A 122 1.50 3.72 7.87
CA PRO A 122 0.93 4.86 8.56
C PRO A 122 0.52 4.46 9.98
N THR A 123 0.78 5.33 10.96
CA THR A 123 0.42 5.13 12.38
C THR A 123 -1.08 4.89 12.53
N ALA A 124 -1.92 5.47 11.66
CA ALA A 124 -3.35 5.18 11.63
C ALA A 124 -3.69 3.69 11.38
N ALA A 125 -2.79 2.94 10.74
CA ALA A 125 -2.92 1.52 10.46
C ALA A 125 -2.12 0.63 11.44
N GLU A 126 -1.44 1.21 12.44
CA GLU A 126 -0.58 0.46 13.38
C GLU A 126 -1.31 -0.72 14.01
N ASP A 127 -2.54 -0.51 14.49
CA ASP A 127 -3.35 -1.53 15.19
C ASP A 127 -3.68 -2.72 14.28
N MET A 128 -3.94 -2.47 12.99
CA MET A 128 -4.21 -3.53 12.01
C MET A 128 -2.93 -4.30 11.63
N VAL A 129 -1.80 -3.60 11.59
CA VAL A 129 -0.50 -4.21 11.28
C VAL A 129 -0.02 -5.05 12.46
N GLU A 130 -0.18 -4.56 13.68
CA GLU A 130 0.10 -5.33 14.90
C GLU A 130 -0.74 -6.60 14.96
N ASP A 131 -2.04 -6.54 14.66
CA ASP A 131 -2.90 -7.74 14.60
C ASP A 131 -2.40 -8.79 13.59
N ILE A 132 -1.94 -8.33 12.40
CA ILE A 132 -1.36 -9.22 11.38
C ILE A 132 -0.03 -9.82 11.85
N LEU A 133 0.85 -9.01 12.47
CA LEU A 133 2.15 -9.45 12.95
C LEU A 133 2.02 -10.40 14.15
N ASP A 134 1.10 -10.13 15.07
CA ASP A 134 0.82 -10.97 16.23
C ASP A 134 0.23 -12.32 15.79
N GLU A 135 -0.69 -12.34 14.81
CA GLU A 135 -1.18 -13.59 14.21
C GLU A 135 -0.05 -14.39 13.54
N TYR A 136 0.98 -13.72 13.02
CA TYR A 136 2.14 -14.36 12.42
C TYR A 136 3.15 -14.88 13.46
N ASP A 137 3.32 -14.21 14.59
CA ASP A 137 4.18 -14.67 15.70
C ASP A 137 3.52 -15.83 16.46
N ASP A 138 2.19 -15.80 16.62
CA ASP A 138 1.42 -16.83 17.34
C ASP A 138 1.44 -18.20 16.60
N VAL A 139 1.52 -18.21 15.26
CA VAL A 139 1.63 -19.47 14.49
C VAL A 139 2.95 -20.23 14.71
N GLU A 140 3.99 -19.60 15.28
CA GLU A 140 5.23 -20.28 15.67
C GLU A 140 5.12 -21.01 17.01
N LEU A 141 4.03 -20.84 17.77
CA LEU A 141 3.84 -21.45 19.11
C LEU A 141 2.93 -22.68 19.12
N ASP A 142 2.29 -23.03 18.01
CA ASP A 142 1.37 -24.18 17.90
C ASP A 142 2.00 -25.49 17.36
N ASP A 143 3.34 -25.58 17.23
CA ASP A 143 4.06 -26.85 16.97
C ASP A 143 4.68 -27.49 18.24
N ASP A 144 4.10 -27.26 19.43
CA ASP A 144 4.39 -28.08 20.63
C ASP A 144 3.11 -28.40 21.44
N SER A 145 2.14 -29.06 20.79
CA SER A 145 1.05 -29.73 21.50
C SER A 145 0.93 -31.20 21.07
N VAL A 146 1.68 -32.05 21.79
CA VAL A 146 1.62 -33.52 21.78
C VAL A 146 0.38 -34.07 22.50
#